data_AF-A0A537GJN4-F1
#
_entry.id   AF-A0A537GJN4-F1
#
_cell.length_a   1.000
_cell.length_b   1.000
_cell.length_c   1.000
_cell.angle_alpha   90.00
_cell.angle_beta   90.00
_cell.angle_gamma   90.00
#
_symmetry.space_group_name_H-M   'P 1'
#
loop_
_entity.id
_entity.type
_entity.pdbx_description
1 polymer ?
#
loop_
_entity_poly.entity_id
_entity_poly.type
_entity_poly.pdbx_seq_one_letter_code
_entity_poly.pdbx_strand_id
1 'polypeptide(L)' 'MAIGVLELEYNEELSVDQGEAVLLKAVKSALARDISSGDGVDLMVITEQGIKEESPRFFS' A
#
# COMPACT_ATOMS: atom_id res chain seq x y z
N MET A 1 10.11 -3.61 6.93
CA MET A 1 9.60 -2.56 7.83
C MET A 1 8.83 -1.61 6.94
N ALA A 2 7.50 -1.53 7.07
CA ALA A 2 6.67 -0.74 6.15
C ALA A 2 7.02 0.76 6.19
N ILE A 3 7.18 1.33 7.39
CA ILE A 3 7.46 2.77 7.56
C ILE A 3 8.74 3.19 6.83
N GLY A 4 9.84 2.43 6.96
CA GLY A 4 11.09 2.78 6.29
C GLY A 4 10.99 2.73 4.76
N VAL A 5 10.17 1.83 4.19
CA VAL A 5 9.92 1.82 2.74
C VAL A 5 9.07 3.02 2.33
N LEU A 6 8.06 3.35 3.13
CA LEU A 6 7.20 4.50 2.88
C LEU A 6 8.00 5.81 2.91
N GLU A 7 8.81 6.04 3.94
CA GLU A 7 9.61 7.26 4.09
C GLU A 7 10.63 7.47 2.97
N LEU A 8 11.18 6.39 2.41
CA LEU A 8 12.17 6.47 1.33
C LEU A 8 11.56 6.81 -0.03
N GLU A 9 10.31 6.43 -0.26
CA GLU A 9 9.67 6.50 -1.57
C GLU A 9 8.58 7.58 -1.64
N TYR A 10 8.07 8.03 -0.48
CA TYR A 10 7.08 9.09 -0.38
C TYR A 10 7.67 10.45 -0.76
N ASN A 11 6.92 11.21 -1.55
CA ASN A 11 7.12 12.64 -1.75
C ASN A 11 5.77 13.33 -2.01
N GLU A 12 5.74 14.65 -1.86
CA GLU A 12 4.52 15.46 -1.98
C GLU A 12 3.99 15.62 -3.41
N GLU A 13 4.79 15.28 -4.42
CA GLU A 13 4.43 15.39 -5.84
C GLU A 13 3.85 14.08 -6.42
N LEU A 14 3.71 13.03 -5.60
CA LEU A 14 3.17 11.75 -6.04
C LEU A 14 1.73 11.89 -6.54
N SER A 15 1.46 11.33 -7.71
CA SER A 15 0.10 11.08 -8.15
C SER A 15 -0.56 10.00 -7.27
N VAL A 16 -1.89 9.92 -7.32
CA VAL A 16 -2.67 8.89 -6.60
C VAL A 16 -2.16 7.48 -6.94
N ASP A 17 -1.97 7.18 -8.23
CA ASP A 17 -1.48 5.87 -8.69
C ASP A 17 -0.07 5.55 -8.17
N GLN A 18 0.81 6.56 -8.12
CA GLN A 18 2.16 6.38 -7.58
C GLN A 18 2.12 6.17 -6.06
N GLY A 19 1.28 6.92 -5.35
CA GLY A 19 1.06 6.75 -3.91
C GLY A 19 0.55 5.34 -3.57
N GLU A 20 -0.38 4.82 -4.38
CA GLU A 20 -0.87 3.44 -4.26
C GLU A 20 0.27 2.42 -4.42
N ALA A 21 1.12 2.57 -5.43
CA ALA A 21 2.26 1.69 -5.65
C ALA A 21 3.27 1.71 -4.48
N VAL A 22 3.55 2.90 -3.92
CA VAL A 22 4.41 3.05 -2.74
C VAL A 22 3.82 2.35 -1.52
N LEU A 23 2.51 2.54 -1.28
CA LEU A 23 1.79 1.90 -0.17
C LEU A 23 1.85 0.37 -0.27
N LEU A 24 1.55 -0.20 -1.45
CA LEU A 24 1.60 -1.65 -1.67
C LEU A 24 3.01 -2.22 -1.43
N LYS A 25 4.05 -1.51 -1.86
CA LYS A 25 5.46 -1.89 -1.60
C LYS A 25 5.77 -1.89 -0.11
N ALA A 26 5.33 -0.87 0.62
CA ALA A 26 5.51 -0.76 2.06
C ALA A 26 4.81 -1.91 2.81
N VAL A 27 3.53 -2.16 2.51
CA VAL A 27 2.73 -3.24 3.10
C VAL A 27 3.37 -4.61 2.84
N LYS A 28 3.75 -4.88 1.58
CA LYS A 28 4.44 -6.14 1.22
C LYS A 28 5.74 -6.34 2.01
N SER A 29 6.49 -5.27 2.31
CA SER A 29 7.71 -5.34 3.12
C SER A 29 7.48 -5.66 4.60
N ALA A 30 6.26 -5.44 5.11
CA ALA A 30 5.85 -5.86 6.45
C ALA A 30 5.36 -7.32 6.43
N LEU A 31 4.51 -7.67 5.46
CA LEU A 31 3.96 -9.02 5.31
C LEU A 31 5.04 -10.08 5.01
N ALA A 32 6.09 -9.73 4.26
CA ALA A 32 7.19 -10.66 3.98
C ALA A 32 7.92 -11.19 5.25
N ARG A 33 7.71 -10.56 6.41
CA ARG A 33 8.27 -10.98 7.70
C ARG A 33 7.26 -11.73 8.58
N ASP A 34 5.98 -11.74 8.22
CA ASP A 34 4.88 -12.32 9.00
C ASP A 34 4.11 -13.34 8.13
N ILE A 35 4.49 -14.61 8.22
CA ILE A 35 3.87 -15.75 7.49
C ILE A 35 2.40 -15.97 7.88
N SER A 36 1.92 -15.34 8.95
CA SER A 36 0.61 -15.58 9.56
C SER A 36 -0.48 -14.54 9.22
N SER A 37 -0.16 -13.43 8.56
CA SER A 37 -1.08 -12.29 8.44
C SER A 37 -1.75 -12.19 7.07
N GLY A 38 -2.58 -13.18 6.73
CA GLY A 38 -3.61 -13.07 5.68
C GLY A 38 -3.15 -12.87 4.22
N ASP A 39 -4.07 -13.16 3.29
CA ASP A 39 -3.82 -13.31 1.84
C ASP A 39 -3.83 -11.97 1.06
N GLY A 40 -4.00 -10.83 1.75
CA GLY A 40 -4.22 -9.54 1.12
C GLY A 40 -4.33 -8.36 2.10
N VAL A 41 -4.67 -7.21 1.55
CA VAL A 41 -4.83 -5.90 2.21
C VAL A 41 -6.13 -5.27 1.72
N ASP A 42 -6.84 -4.56 2.58
CA ASP A 42 -7.90 -3.65 2.16
C ASP A 42 -7.32 -2.24 1.99
N LEU A 43 -7.56 -1.65 0.83
CA LEU A 43 -7.08 -0.34 0.40
C LEU A 43 -8.27 0.59 0.21
N MET A 44 -8.20 1.78 0.81
CA MET A 44 -9.16 2.86 0.59
C MET A 44 -8.41 4.12 0.14
N VAL A 45 -8.79 4.66 -1.01
CA VAL A 45 -8.22 5.87 -1.60
C VAL A 45 -9.27 6.97 -1.55
N ILE A 46 -8.94 8.09 -0.92
CA ILE A 46 -9.83 9.24 -0.75
C ILE A 46 -9.25 10.40 -1.56
N THR A 47 -10.02 10.92 -2.50
CA THR A 47 -9.66 12.08 -3.33
C THR A 47 -10.82 13.07 -3.38
N GLU A 48 -10.61 14.25 -3.98
CA GLU A 48 -11.70 15.20 -4.26
C GLU A 48 -12.79 14.63 -5.20
N GLN A 49 -12.46 13.58 -5.97
CA GLN A 49 -13.37 12.93 -6.91
C GLN A 49 -14.24 11.86 -6.24
N GLY A 50 -13.95 11.53 -4.98
CA GLY A 50 -14.66 10.52 -4.20
C GLY A 50 -13.74 9.48 -3.58
N ILE A 51 -14.35 8.37 -3.19
CA ILE A 51 -13.70 7.26 -2.48
C ILE A 51 -13.65 6.04 -3.39
N LYS A 52 -12.50 5.36 -3.43
CA LYS A 52 -12.27 4.09 -4.11
C LYS A 52 -11.81 3.06 -3.07
N GLU A 53 -12.40 1.86 -3.11
CA GLU A 53 -12.02 0.74 -2.24
C GLU A 53 -11.58 -0.45 -3.08
N GLU A 54 -10.49 -1.10 -2.66
CA GLU A 54 -9.94 -2.30 -3.31
C GLU A 54 -9.41 -3.27 -2.27
N SER A 55 -9.41 -4.57 -2.59
CA SER A 55 -8.79 -5.60 -1.73
C SER A 55 -7.70 -6.36 -2.49
N PRO A 56 -6.50 -5.77 -2.69
CA PRO A 56 -5.40 -6.45 -3.35
C PRO A 56 -4.98 -7.73 -2.63
N ARG A 57 -4.81 -8.82 -3.39
CA ARG A 57 -4.24 -10.08 -2.90
C ARG A 57 -2.76 -10.16 -3.25
N PHE A 58 -1.92 -10.50 -2.28
CA PHE A 58 -0.47 -10.55 -2.47
C PHE A 58 0.06 -11.94 -2.80
N PHE A 59 -0.68 -12.98 -2.40
CA PHE A 59 -0.37 -14.37 -2.68
C PHE A 59 -1.56 -14.95 -3.46
N SER A 60 -1.27 -15.56 -4.61
CA SER A 60 -2.24 -16.34 -5.40
C SER A 60 -1.61 -17.66 -5.77
#